data_AF-A0A257XTG3-F1
#
_entry.id   AF-A0A257XTG3-F1
#
_cell.length_a   1.000
_cell.length_b   1.000
_cell.length_c   1.000
_cell.angle_alpha   90.00
_cell.angle_beta   90.00
_cell.angle_gamma   90.00
#
_symmetry.space_group_name_H-M   'P 1'
#
loop_
_entity.id
_entity.type
_entity.pdbx_description
1 polymer ?
#
loop_
_entity_poly.entity_id
_entity_poly.type
_entity_poly.pdbx_seq_one_letter_code
_entity_poly.pdbx_strand_id
1 'polypeptide(L)' 'MTKILAFSASTRRDALNRKLIHVAVDATRAAGGHVTLIDLAD' A
#
# COMPACT_ATOMS: atom_id res chain seq x y z
N MET A 1 11.07 14.54 7.64
CA MET A 1 9.81 13.92 7.17
C MET A 1 10.12 12.51 6.69
N THR A 2 9.51 11.50 7.31
CA THR A 2 9.68 10.09 6.92
C THR A 2 8.90 9.82 5.65
N LYS A 3 9.54 9.21 4.65
CA LYS A 3 8.91 8.77 3.40
C LYS A 3 8.76 7.26 3.45
N ILE A 4 7.55 6.77 3.23
CA ILE A 4 7.22 5.34 3.28
C ILE A 4 7.04 4.85 1.84
N LEU A 5 7.68 3.73 1.51
CA LEU A 5 7.40 2.96 0.30
C LEU A 5 6.64 1.70 0.71
N ALA A 6 5.45 1.51 0.15
CA ALA A 6 4.55 0.40 0.44
C ALA A 6 4.33 -0.45 -0.81
N PHE A 7 4.34 -1.76 -0.67
CA PHE A 7 4.01 -2.71 -1.73
C PHE A 7 3.57 -4.05 -1.13
N SER A 8 2.80 -4.83 -1.89
CA SER A 8 2.45 -6.22 -1.54
C SER A 8 3.12 -7.16 -2.54
N ALA A 9 3.85 -8.16 -2.04
CA ALA A 9 4.47 -9.21 -2.86
C ALA A 9 3.44 -10.27 -3.31
N SER A 10 2.37 -9.84 -3.97
CA SER A 10 1.36 -10.73 -4.55
C SER A 10 0.80 -10.16 -5.84
N THR A 11 0.81 -10.97 -6.90
CA THR A 11 0.24 -10.66 -8.22
C THR A 11 -1.19 -11.17 -8.37
N ARG A 12 -1.71 -11.92 -7.39
CA ARG A 12 -3.09 -12.44 -7.42
C ARG A 12 -4.09 -11.32 -7.16
N ARG A 13 -5.12 -11.22 -7.99
CA ARG A 13 -6.15 -10.17 -7.92
C ARG A 13 -6.85 -10.09 -6.56
N ASP A 14 -7.22 -11.24 -5.98
CA ASP A 14 -7.97 -11.32 -4.72
C ASP A 14 -7.09 -11.53 -3.47
N ALA A 15 -5.78 -11.25 -3.56
CA ALA A 15 -4.88 -11.43 -2.44
C ALA A 15 -5.27 -10.55 -1.24
N LEU A 16 -5.35 -11.15 -0.05
CA LEU A 16 -5.57 -10.42 1.21
C LEU A 16 -4.51 -9.33 1.41
N ASN A 17 -3.25 -9.62 1.10
CA ASN A 17 -2.15 -8.64 1.24
C ASN A 17 -2.34 -7.40 0.36
N ARG A 18 -2.94 -7.56 -0.84
CA ARG A 18 -3.26 -6.43 -1.72
C ARG A 18 -4.34 -5.55 -1.09
N LYS A 19 -5.41 -6.16 -0.59
CA LYS A 19 -6.49 -5.44 0.13
C LYS A 19 -5.95 -4.71 1.36
N LEU A 20 -5.11 -5.37 2.16
CA LEU A 20 -4.50 -4.79 3.35
C LEU A 20 -3.56 -3.63 3.03
N ILE A 21 -2.73 -3.72 1.99
CA ILE A 21 -1.80 -2.64 1.67
C ILE A 21 -2.53 -1.36 1.23
N HIS A 22 -3.66 -1.49 0.53
CA HIS A 22 -4.49 -0.32 0.16
C HIS A 22 -5.04 0.37 1.41
N VAL A 23 -5.62 -0.38 2.35
CA VAL A 23 -6.15 0.18 3.61
C VAL A 23 -5.04 0.86 4.43
N ALA A 24 -3.86 0.25 4.51
CA ALA A 24 -2.73 0.82 5.24
C ALA A 24 -2.22 2.12 4.60
N VAL A 25 -2.17 2.19 3.27
CA VAL A 25 -1.78 3.39 2.53
C VAL A 25 -2.77 4.53 2.76
N ASP A 26 -4.07 4.23 2.71
CA ASP A 26 -5.11 5.23 2.95
C ASP A 26 -5.06 5.76 4.39
N ALA A 27 -4.92 4.87 5.37
CA ALA A 27 -4.73 5.25 6.78
C ALA A 27 -3.47 6.12 6.98
N THR A 28 -2.36 5.77 6.33
CA THR A 28 -1.11 6.54 6.40
C THR A 28 -1.30 7.96 5.86
N ARG A 29 -1.98 8.11 4.72
CA ARG A 29 -2.28 9.42 4.12
C ARG A 29 -3.22 10.24 4.99
N ALA A 30 -4.27 9.62 5.54
CA ALA A 30 -5.21 10.27 6.45
C ALA A 30 -4.53 10.80 7.73
N ALA A 31 -3.47 10.12 8.20
CA ALA A 31 -2.64 10.58 9.31
C ALA A 31 -1.60 11.66 8.93
N GLY A 32 -1.61 12.16 7.68
CA GLY A 32 -0.64 13.14 7.18
C GLY A 32 0.73 12.54 6.80
N GLY A 33 0.83 11.22 6.74
CA GLY A 33 2.05 10.51 6.35
C GLY A 33 2.29 10.55 4.83
N HIS A 34 3.56 10.63 4.44
CA HIS A 34 3.97 10.60 3.04
C HIS A 34 4.28 9.16 2.62
N VAL A 35 3.41 8.57 1.81
CA VAL A 35 3.52 7.18 1.32
C VAL A 35 3.37 7.07 -0.19
N THR A 36 4.27 6.30 -0.79
CA THR A 36 4.19 5.84 -2.18
C THR A 36 3.79 4.37 -2.19
N LEU A 37 2.74 4.02 -2.93
CA LEU A 37 2.31 2.64 -3.14
C LEU A 37 2.81 2.17 -4.52
N ILE A 38 3.50 1.03 -4.55
CA ILE A 38 3.71 0.26 -5.78
C ILE A 38 2.72 -0.91 -5.75
N ASP A 39 1.73 -0.86 -6.64
CA ASP A 39 0.83 -1.98 -6.89
C ASP A 39 1.45 -2.85 -7.99
N LEU A 40 1.87 -4.07 -7.64
CA LEU A 40 2.55 -5.01 -8.54
C LEU A 40 1.56 -5.77 -9.45
N ALA A 41 0.48 -5.11 -9.84
CA ALA A 41 -0.50 -5.66 -10.75
C ALA A 41 0.09 -5.69 -12.17
N ASP A 42 0.22 -6.90 -12.73
CA ASP A 42 -0.03 -7.12 -14.15
C ASP A 42 -1.54 -7.04 -14.41
#